data_AF-S5UB81-F1
#
_entry.id   AF-S5UB81-F1
#
_cell.length_a   1.000
_cell.length_b   1.000
_cell.length_c   1.000
_cell.angle_alpha   90.00
_cell.angle_beta   90.00
_cell.angle_gamma   90.00
#
_symmetry.space_group_name_H-M   'P 1'
#
loop_
_entity.id
_entity.type
_entity.pdbx_description
1 polymer ?
#
loop_
_entity_poly.entity_id
_entity_poly.type
_entity_poly.pdbx_seq_one_letter_code
_entity_poly.pdbx_strand_id
1 'polypeptide(L)'
;MTPTSAPAPPPPISLPAPELLTGVLHQLADTSVPGAQKVGLVEGATADEVGQLDKFAKAMVDNGYAPLAFTASEITWSDTMAGNVTADITARSENPAKPETFTFPMEFKPSVGNWQLSRKTADLLLALGDAARPTAAPPR
;
A
#
# COMPACT_ATOMS: atom_id res chain seq x y z
N MET A 1 -41.37 -0.60 -36.79
CA MET A 1 -40.27 0.32 -36.45
C MET A 1 -39.41 -0.42 -35.42
N THR A 2 -38.28 -0.98 -35.83
CA THR A 2 -37.37 -1.73 -34.93
C THR A 2 -36.49 -0.73 -34.18
N PRO A 3 -36.40 -0.78 -32.84
CA PRO A 3 -35.50 0.11 -32.11
C PRO A 3 -34.04 -0.29 -32.39
N THR A 4 -33.27 0.66 -32.91
CA THR A 4 -31.80 0.60 -32.97
C THR A 4 -31.26 0.48 -31.54
N SER A 5 -30.65 -0.65 -31.21
CA SER A 5 -29.86 -0.79 -29.99
C SER A 5 -28.56 -0.01 -30.17
N ALA A 6 -28.43 1.13 -29.50
CA ALA A 6 -27.17 1.82 -29.38
C ALA A 6 -26.15 0.91 -28.64
N PRO A 7 -24.86 0.91 -29.00
CA PRO A 7 -23.85 0.20 -28.24
C PRO A 7 -23.80 0.79 -26.82
N ALA A 8 -23.86 -0.08 -25.82
CA ALA A 8 -23.67 0.34 -24.43
C ALA A 8 -22.31 1.05 -24.30
N PRO A 9 -22.22 2.19 -23.59
CA PRO A 9 -20.94 2.78 -23.28
C PRO A 9 -20.06 1.73 -22.58
N PRO A 10 -18.73 1.71 -22.82
CA PRO A 10 -17.84 0.83 -22.06
C PRO A 10 -18.10 1.05 -20.57
N PRO A 11 -18.08 0.00 -19.73
CA PRO A 11 -18.28 0.17 -18.31
C PRO A 11 -17.30 1.25 -17.84
N PRO A 12 -17.73 2.25 -17.03
CA PRO A 12 -16.76 3.12 -16.41
C PRO A 12 -15.78 2.20 -15.70
N ILE A 13 -14.49 2.36 -15.96
CA ILE A 13 -13.47 1.70 -15.15
C ILE A 13 -13.64 2.35 -13.78
N SER A 14 -14.51 1.77 -12.95
CA SER A 14 -14.84 2.33 -11.65
C SER A 14 -13.56 2.37 -10.85
N LEU A 15 -13.32 3.51 -10.20
CA LEU A 15 -12.22 3.65 -9.26
C LEU A 15 -12.27 2.49 -8.26
N PRO A 16 -11.11 1.97 -7.83
CA PRO A 16 -11.09 0.88 -6.87
C PRO A 16 -11.72 1.30 -5.55
N ALA A 17 -12.29 0.32 -4.87
CA ALA A 17 -12.73 0.50 -3.50
C ALA A 17 -11.52 0.81 -2.59
N PRO A 18 -11.64 1.75 -1.64
CA PRO A 18 -10.57 2.07 -0.69
C PRO A 18 -10.10 0.83 0.07
N GLU A 19 -11.01 -0.10 0.37
CA GLU A 19 -10.72 -1.34 1.08
C GLU A 19 -9.76 -2.27 0.33
N LEU A 20 -9.74 -2.20 -1.01
CA LEU A 20 -8.76 -2.96 -1.80
C LEU A 20 -7.36 -2.36 -1.62
N LEU A 21 -7.24 -1.03 -1.63
CA LEU A 21 -5.96 -0.33 -1.47
C LEU A 21 -5.42 -0.48 -0.04
N THR A 22 -6.27 -0.29 0.96
CA THR A 22 -5.89 -0.47 2.37
C THR A 22 -5.64 -1.95 2.69
N GLY A 23 -6.34 -2.89 2.04
CA GLY A 23 -6.07 -4.32 2.15
C GLY A 23 -4.66 -4.72 1.73
N VAL A 24 -4.14 -4.11 0.65
CA VAL A 24 -2.73 -4.29 0.22
C VAL A 24 -1.76 -3.83 1.31
N LEU A 25 -2.01 -2.65 1.88
CA LEU A 25 -1.19 -2.08 2.95
C LEU A 25 -1.26 -2.89 4.23
N HIS A 26 -2.45 -3.38 4.59
CA HIS A 26 -2.64 -4.29 5.72
C HIS A 26 -1.82 -5.56 5.52
N GLN A 27 -1.88 -6.21 4.36
CA GLN A 27 -1.06 -7.40 4.10
C GLN A 27 0.45 -7.08 4.09
N LEU A 28 0.86 -5.90 3.61
CA LEU A 28 2.25 -5.46 3.69
C LEU A 28 2.70 -5.26 5.12
N ALA A 29 1.85 -4.70 5.99
CA ALA A 29 2.15 -4.47 7.40
C ALA A 29 1.96 -5.71 8.29
N ASP A 30 1.23 -6.72 7.83
CA ASP A 30 0.98 -7.94 8.56
C ASP A 30 2.24 -8.82 8.60
N THR A 31 2.73 -9.13 9.79
CA THR A 31 3.90 -10.01 9.98
C THR A 31 3.58 -11.50 9.80
N SER A 32 2.29 -11.87 9.83
CA SER A 32 1.80 -13.21 9.53
C SER A 32 1.84 -13.51 8.03
N VAL A 33 1.83 -12.47 7.18
CA VAL A 33 1.98 -12.61 5.74
C VAL A 33 3.47 -12.78 5.41
N PRO A 34 3.89 -13.89 4.78
CA PRO A 34 5.29 -14.07 4.40
C PRO A 34 5.69 -13.09 3.30
N GLY A 35 6.93 -12.59 3.33
CA GLY A 35 7.42 -11.62 2.34
C GLY A 35 7.29 -12.08 0.88
N ALA A 36 7.31 -13.39 0.60
CA ALA A 36 7.06 -13.94 -0.74
C ALA A 36 5.66 -13.59 -1.28
N GLN A 37 4.65 -13.53 -0.41
CA GLN A 37 3.31 -13.10 -0.79
C GLN A 37 3.24 -11.57 -0.93
N LYS A 38 4.04 -10.84 -0.15
CA LYS A 38 4.18 -9.37 -0.24
C LYS A 38 4.87 -8.91 -1.52
N VAL A 39 5.77 -9.70 -2.08
CA VAL A 39 6.37 -9.42 -3.39
C VAL A 39 5.29 -9.30 -4.46
N GLY A 40 4.21 -10.08 -4.38
CA GLY A 40 3.06 -9.95 -5.28
C GLY A 40 2.19 -8.71 -5.04
N LEU A 41 2.43 -7.95 -3.97
CA LEU A 41 1.72 -6.73 -3.59
C LEU A 41 2.48 -5.46 -3.99
N VAL A 42 3.71 -5.58 -4.48
CA VAL A 42 4.55 -4.45 -4.88
C VAL A 42 4.97 -4.62 -6.33
N GLU A 43 4.81 -3.56 -7.12
CA GLU A 43 5.20 -3.56 -8.52
C GLU A 43 6.70 -3.80 -8.65
N GLY A 44 7.06 -4.85 -9.40
CA GLY A 44 8.46 -5.18 -9.70
C GLY A 44 9.27 -5.61 -8.48
N ALA A 45 8.63 -5.96 -7.36
CA ALA A 45 9.34 -6.59 -6.26
C ALA A 45 9.85 -7.97 -6.68
N THR A 46 10.98 -8.34 -6.12
CA THR A 46 11.67 -9.60 -6.42
C THR A 46 11.88 -10.44 -5.16
N ALA A 47 12.28 -11.70 -5.35
CA ALA A 47 12.56 -12.61 -4.24
C ALA A 47 13.67 -12.10 -3.28
N ASP A 48 14.57 -11.24 -3.76
CA ASP A 48 15.61 -10.61 -2.95
C ASP A 48 15.03 -9.68 -1.87
N GLU A 49 13.89 -9.06 -2.18
CA GLU A 49 13.24 -8.06 -1.32
C GLU A 49 12.33 -8.68 -0.27
N VAL A 50 12.08 -10.00 -0.34
CA VAL A 50 11.28 -10.76 0.64
C VAL A 50 11.75 -10.49 2.07
N GLY A 51 13.07 -10.51 2.28
CA GLY A 51 13.65 -10.25 3.60
C GLY A 51 13.51 -8.80 4.07
N GLN A 52 13.47 -7.84 3.15
CA GLN A 52 13.24 -6.43 3.50
C GLN A 52 11.76 -6.15 3.80
N LEU A 53 10.84 -6.73 3.01
CA LEU A 53 9.39 -6.62 3.23
C LEU A 53 8.94 -7.28 4.54
N ASP A 54 9.56 -8.40 4.91
CA ASP A 54 9.34 -9.04 6.21
C ASP A 54 9.82 -8.15 7.37
N LYS A 55 11.05 -7.62 7.25
CA LYS A 55 11.61 -6.67 8.23
C LYS A 55 10.79 -5.40 8.34
N PHE A 56 10.27 -4.87 7.23
CA PHE A 56 9.41 -3.68 7.22
C PHE A 56 8.16 -3.89 8.08
N ALA A 57 7.46 -5.01 7.89
CA ALA A 57 6.31 -5.35 8.70
C ALA A 57 6.66 -5.50 10.17
N LYS A 58 7.76 -6.21 10.47
CA LYS A 58 8.25 -6.34 11.83
C LYS A 58 8.61 -4.98 12.44
N ALA A 59 9.26 -4.09 11.69
CA ALA A 59 9.63 -2.76 12.13
C ALA A 59 8.40 -1.90 12.43
N MET A 60 7.33 -2.00 11.63
CA MET A 60 6.07 -1.30 11.94
C MET A 60 5.41 -1.80 13.23
N VAL A 61 5.42 -3.11 13.48
CA VAL A 61 4.93 -3.66 14.76
C VAL A 61 5.83 -3.23 15.92
N ASP A 62 7.15 -3.32 15.76
CA ASP A 62 8.15 -3.03 16.80
C ASP A 62 8.19 -1.53 17.19
N ASN A 63 8.03 -0.65 16.20
CA ASN A 63 7.90 0.79 16.45
C ASN A 63 6.53 1.18 17.05
N GLY A 64 5.64 0.21 17.29
CA GLY A 64 4.32 0.45 17.88
C GLY A 64 3.34 1.15 16.94
N TYR A 65 3.61 1.12 15.64
CA TYR A 65 2.66 1.61 14.65
C TYR A 65 1.49 0.64 14.53
N ALA A 66 1.70 -0.68 14.62
CA ALA A 66 0.62 -1.66 14.55
C ALA A 66 -0.16 -1.83 15.89
N PRO A 67 -1.50 -2.00 15.84
CA PRO A 67 -2.34 -1.91 14.65
C PRO A 67 -2.45 -0.46 14.15
N LEU A 68 -2.14 -0.27 12.85
CA LEU A 68 -2.41 0.96 12.11
C LEU A 68 -3.77 0.81 11.45
N ALA A 69 -4.64 1.78 11.66
CA ALA A 69 -5.81 1.96 10.80
C ALA A 69 -5.34 2.68 9.53
N PHE A 70 -5.43 1.99 8.39
CA PHE A 70 -5.20 2.60 7.08
C PHE A 70 -6.54 3.02 6.47
N THR A 71 -6.63 4.27 6.06
CA THR A 71 -7.80 4.81 5.36
C THR A 71 -7.34 5.36 4.02
N ALA A 72 -7.92 4.88 2.93
CA ALA A 72 -7.70 5.44 1.60
C ALA A 72 -8.78 6.47 1.29
N SER A 73 -8.36 7.67 0.90
CA SER A 73 -9.20 8.80 0.49
C SER A 73 -8.69 9.40 -0.82
N GLU A 74 -9.44 10.30 -1.44
CA GLU A 74 -9.03 11.01 -2.66
C GLU A 74 -8.57 10.07 -3.80
N ILE A 75 -9.21 8.89 -3.91
CA ILE A 75 -8.84 7.88 -4.91
C ILE A 75 -9.18 8.41 -6.30
N THR A 76 -8.17 8.57 -7.14
CA THR A 76 -8.29 9.12 -8.48
C THR A 76 -7.39 8.37 -9.45
N TRP A 77 -7.71 8.37 -10.74
CA TRP A 77 -6.81 7.80 -11.75
C TRP A 77 -5.55 8.67 -11.85
N SER A 78 -4.38 8.04 -11.95
CA SER A 78 -3.11 8.74 -12.10
C SER A 78 -3.04 9.37 -13.48
N ASP A 79 -2.95 10.70 -13.55
CA ASP A 79 -2.71 11.45 -14.80
C ASP A 79 -1.34 11.14 -15.40
N THR A 80 -0.39 10.69 -14.57
CA THR A 80 1.00 10.41 -15.00
C THR A 80 1.19 8.99 -15.52
N MET A 81 0.41 8.02 -15.03
CA MET A 81 0.55 6.60 -15.34
C MET A 81 -0.81 6.02 -15.71
N ALA A 82 -1.02 5.76 -17.00
CA ALA A 82 -2.28 5.23 -17.51
C ALA A 82 -2.62 3.88 -16.85
N GLY A 83 -3.76 3.83 -16.17
CA GLY A 83 -4.25 2.65 -15.46
C GLY A 83 -3.81 2.58 -13.99
N ASN A 84 -2.86 3.40 -13.52
CA ASN A 84 -2.59 3.51 -12.09
C ASN A 84 -3.62 4.41 -11.40
N VAL A 85 -3.76 4.25 -10.09
CA VAL A 85 -4.57 5.14 -9.26
C VAL A 85 -3.70 5.78 -8.19
N THR A 86 -3.98 7.03 -7.88
CA THR A 86 -3.40 7.75 -6.75
C THR A 86 -4.44 7.80 -5.65
N ALA A 87 -4.03 7.52 -4.42
CA ALA A 87 -4.90 7.62 -3.25
C ALA A 87 -4.13 8.20 -2.07
N ASP A 88 -4.77 9.08 -1.32
CA ASP A 88 -4.24 9.57 -0.05
C ASP A 88 -4.49 8.52 1.03
N ILE A 89 -3.41 7.92 1.49
CA ILE A 89 -3.44 6.91 2.53
C ILE A 89 -3.13 7.57 3.85
N THR A 90 -4.12 7.60 4.73
CA THR A 90 -3.96 8.01 6.11
C THR A 90 -3.69 6.78 6.96
N ALA A 91 -2.47 6.70 7.50
CA ALA A 91 -2.09 5.72 8.52
C ALA A 91 -2.24 6.36 9.90
N ARG A 92 -3.13 5.80 10.72
CA ARG A 92 -3.35 6.25 12.10
C ARG A 92 -2.97 5.15 13.07
N SER A 93 -2.10 5.44 14.01
CA SER A 93 -1.83 4.50 15.10
C SER A 93 -3.02 4.43 16.04
N GLU A 94 -3.48 3.21 16.34
CA GLU A 94 -4.49 2.97 17.37
C GLU A 94 -3.88 2.95 18.78
N ASN A 95 -2.56 3.16 18.90
CA ASN A 95 -1.89 3.22 20.18
C ASN A 95 -2.18 4.56 20.89
N PRO A 96 -2.87 4.54 22.06
CA PRO A 96 -3.19 5.77 22.78
C PRO A 96 -1.93 6.51 23.30
N ALA A 97 -0.78 5.83 23.39
CA ALA A 97 0.50 6.45 23.76
C ALA A 97 1.16 7.22 22.59
N LYS A 98 0.73 6.98 21.35
CA LYS A 98 1.29 7.52 20.11
C LYS A 98 0.16 7.84 19.11
N PRO A 99 -0.65 8.88 19.32
CA PRO A 99 -1.78 9.20 18.44
C PRO A 99 -1.34 9.85 17.10
N GLU A 100 -0.22 9.40 16.55
CA GLU A 100 0.34 9.94 15.32
C GLU A 100 -0.50 9.50 14.12
N THR A 101 -0.81 10.47 13.27
CA THR A 101 -1.57 10.27 12.04
C THR A 101 -0.74 10.84 10.90
N PHE A 102 -0.50 10.02 9.89
CA PHE A 102 0.29 10.41 8.74
C PHE A 102 -0.53 10.17 7.48
N THR A 103 -0.59 11.16 6.61
CA THR A 103 -1.24 11.03 5.30
C THR A 103 -0.19 11.11 4.23
N PHE A 104 -0.15 10.09 3.36
CA PHE A 104 0.78 10.03 2.25
C PHE A 104 0.06 9.68 0.96
N PRO A 105 0.29 10.44 -0.13
CA PRO A 105 -0.21 10.06 -1.44
C PRO A 105 0.56 8.81 -1.90
N MET A 106 -0.18 7.73 -2.13
CA MET A 106 0.35 6.46 -2.60
C MET A 106 -0.21 6.16 -3.98
N GLU A 107 0.64 5.66 -4.86
CA GLU A 107 0.22 5.21 -6.18
C GLU A 107 0.09 3.69 -6.18
N PHE A 108 -1.02 3.21 -6.75
CA PHE A 108 -1.32 1.80 -6.88
C PHE A 108 -1.52 1.43 -8.34
N LYS A 109 -1.02 0.26 -8.69
CA LYS A 109 -1.15 -0.34 -10.01
C LYS A 109 -2.17 -1.48 -9.96
N PRO A 110 -3.10 -1.56 -10.91
CA PRO A 110 -4.02 -2.68 -11.00
C PRO A 110 -3.22 -3.94 -11.37
N SER A 111 -3.46 -5.02 -10.63
CA SER A 111 -2.86 -6.33 -10.88
C SER A 111 -3.96 -7.39 -11.02
N VAL A 112 -3.61 -8.57 -11.53
CA VAL A 112 -4.58 -9.62 -11.83
C VAL A 112 -5.15 -10.18 -10.52
N GLY A 113 -6.35 -9.71 -10.14
CA GLY A 113 -7.07 -10.15 -8.95
C GLY A 113 -6.83 -9.31 -7.68
N ASN A 114 -5.94 -8.31 -7.70
CA ASN A 114 -5.77 -7.36 -6.60
C ASN A 114 -5.05 -6.08 -7.06
N TRP A 115 -4.78 -5.15 -6.14
CA TRP A 115 -3.94 -3.98 -6.37
C TRP A 115 -2.51 -4.23 -5.90
N GLN A 116 -1.57 -3.52 -6.51
CA GLN A 116 -0.16 -3.50 -6.13
C GLN A 116 0.26 -2.08 -5.83
N LEU A 117 1.16 -1.91 -4.86
CA LEU A 117 1.80 -0.63 -4.63
C LEU A 117 2.78 -0.34 -5.77
N SER A 118 2.78 0.87 -6.29
CA SER A 118 3.79 1.32 -7.26
C SER A 118 5.19 1.19 -6.67
N ARG A 119 6.16 0.80 -7.50
CA ARG A 119 7.56 0.60 -7.09
C ARG A 119 8.10 1.82 -6.35
N LYS A 120 7.73 3.02 -6.82
CA LYS A 120 8.16 4.30 -6.22
C LYS A 120 7.69 4.47 -4.79
N THR A 121 6.41 4.19 -4.52
CA THR A 121 5.86 4.29 -3.15
C THR A 121 6.43 3.18 -2.27
N ALA A 122 6.63 1.98 -2.81
CA ALA A 122 7.22 0.88 -2.07
C ALA A 122 8.65 1.17 -1.63
N ASP A 123 9.48 1.72 -2.52
CA ASP A 123 10.86 2.12 -2.18
C ASP A 123 10.89 3.16 -1.06
N LEU A 124 9.98 4.15 -1.08
CA LEU A 124 9.85 5.14 0.00
C LEU A 124 9.43 4.52 1.34
N LEU A 125 8.46 3.60 1.33
CA LEU A 125 8.04 2.89 2.54
C LEU A 125 9.15 1.97 3.07
N LEU A 126 9.88 1.31 2.18
CA LEU A 126 10.99 0.44 2.52
C LEU A 126 12.14 1.25 3.13
N ALA A 127 12.47 2.40 2.56
CA ALA A 127 13.42 3.35 3.13
C ALA A 127 12.98 3.87 4.50
N LEU A 128 11.68 4.13 4.69
CA LEU A 128 11.13 4.55 5.98
C LEU A 128 11.27 3.45 7.04
N GLY A 129 11.00 2.19 6.67
CA GLY A 129 11.20 1.04 7.55
C GLY A 129 12.66 0.77 7.91
N ASP A 130 13.56 0.97 6.94
CA ASP A 130 14.99 0.83 7.16
C ASP A 130 15.56 1.93 8.07
N ALA A 131 15.05 3.16 7.94
CA ALA A 131 15.34 4.29 8.81
C ALA A 131 14.75 4.13 10.22
N ALA A 132 13.62 3.42 10.34
CA ALA A 132 12.98 3.07 11.62
C ALA A 132 13.68 1.91 12.35
N ARG A 133 14.84 1.44 11.86
CA ARG A 133 15.74 0.64 12.69
C ARG A 133 16.01 1.44 13.97
N PRO A 134 15.82 0.87 15.16
CA PRO A 134 16.50 1.41 16.31
C PRO A 134 17.98 1.39 15.94
N THR A 135 18.59 2.56 15.80
CA THR A 135 20.02 2.70 15.97
C THR A 135 20.29 2.03 17.30
N ALA A 136 20.77 0.79 17.25
CA ALA A 136 21.42 0.18 18.38
C ALA A 136 22.49 1.20 18.78
N ALA A 137 22.23 1.92 19.88
CA ALA A 137 23.19 2.80 20.47
C ALA A 137 24.49 1.99 20.59
N PRO A 138 25.64 2.47 20.09
CA PRO A 138 26.88 1.76 20.28
C PRO A 138 27.09 1.59 21.80
N PRO A 139 27.40 0.38 22.30
CA PRO A 139 27.68 0.23 23.71
C PRO A 139 28.98 0.96 24.03
N ARG A 140 28.82 2.02 24.84
CA ARG A 140 29.77 2.74 25.71
C ARG A 140 31.21 2.91 25.26
#